data_AF-A0A9E5K8U8-F1
#
_entry.id   AF-A0A9E5K8U8-F1
#
_cell.length_a   1.000
_cell.length_b   1.000
_cell.length_c   1.000
_cell.angle_alpha   90.00
_cell.angle_beta   90.00
_cell.angle_gamma   90.00
#
_symmetry.space_group_name_H-M   'P 1'
#
loop_
_entity.id
_entity.type
_entity.pdbx_description
1 polymer ?
#
loop_
_entity_poly.entity_id
_entity_poly.type
_entity_poly.pdbx_seq_one_letter_code
_entity_poly.pdbx_strand_id
1 'polypeptide(L)'
;MLLAYCYDCEGDNVNACRRIIDSIQESSDRPTALNLELWRIKILRDEGNLVLARQKIENFIKEIDVVRDWYAFFSAKIILGGLMALQGEKEEANHLLQETMEIADKSPFKTIKAQLKALEEKITATKPCPPILCEQGIQGWKLQCNQKSIELKHQTLPAKIFELFIKQERIEKSCLAKKVFHKNYEPDNDDNKIHYQIHSLRKLLQDLDFDRDPICFEEGGYRLVPKITVLEGEV
;
A
#
# COMPACT_ATOMS: atom_id res chain seq x y z
N MET A 1 25.60 14.40 -7.33
CA MET A 1 25.43 12.94 -7.12
C MET A 1 25.40 12.57 -5.64
N LEU A 2 26.35 13.04 -4.80
CA LEU A 2 26.39 12.74 -3.35
C LEU A 2 25.10 13.16 -2.60
N LEU A 3 24.55 14.33 -2.91
CA LEU A 3 23.34 14.87 -2.28
C LEU A 3 22.07 14.05 -2.56
N ALA A 4 21.94 13.46 -3.76
CA ALA A 4 20.81 12.60 -4.13
C ALA A 4 20.87 11.25 -3.39
N TYR A 5 22.08 10.74 -3.12
CA TYR A 5 22.31 9.52 -2.34
C TYR A 5 22.00 9.74 -0.85
N CYS A 6 22.38 10.88 -0.27
CA CYS A 6 21.97 11.24 1.10
C CYS A 6 20.44 11.36 1.22
N TYR A 7 19.77 11.81 0.16
CA TYR A 7 18.32 11.99 0.06
C TYR A 7 17.51 10.68 0.06
N ASP A 8 18.03 9.64 -0.59
CA ASP A 8 17.33 8.36 -0.73
C ASP A 8 17.61 7.39 0.45
N CYS A 9 18.63 7.66 1.29
CA CYS A 9 19.09 6.76 2.35
C CYS A 9 18.85 7.26 3.79
N GLU A 10 18.77 8.57 4.05
CA GLU A 10 18.55 9.10 5.42
C GLU A 10 17.13 9.67 5.57
N GLY A 11 16.24 8.88 6.17
CA GLY A 11 14.83 9.22 6.36
C GLY A 11 14.58 10.59 6.99
N ASP A 12 13.65 11.33 6.35
CA ASP A 12 12.67 12.23 6.95
C ASP A 12 13.12 13.51 7.68
N ASN A 13 14.03 14.30 7.09
CA ASN A 13 14.09 15.74 7.40
C ASN A 13 13.95 16.61 6.15
N VAL A 14 12.71 16.72 5.67
CA VAL A 14 12.32 17.57 4.53
C VAL A 14 12.80 19.02 4.71
N ASN A 15 12.78 19.55 5.93
CA ASN A 15 13.25 20.91 6.25
C ASN A 15 14.77 21.09 6.10
N ALA A 16 15.56 20.07 6.46
CA ALA A 16 17.01 20.09 6.20
C ALA A 16 17.28 20.06 4.70
N CYS A 17 16.54 19.23 3.97
CA CYS A 17 16.68 19.10 2.53
C CYS A 17 16.32 20.40 1.79
N ARG A 18 15.21 21.04 2.16
CA ARG A 18 14.83 22.36 1.64
C ARG A 18 15.94 23.38 1.83
N ARG A 19 16.47 23.49 3.06
CA ARG A 19 17.55 24.46 3.35
C ARG A 19 18.78 24.26 2.49
N ILE A 20 19.16 23.01 2.22
CA ILE A 20 20.31 22.73 1.35
C ILE A 20 19.98 23.12 -0.09
N ILE A 21 18.83 22.71 -0.62
CA ILE A 21 18.45 22.98 -2.02
C ILE A 21 18.28 24.49 -2.26
N ASP A 22 17.66 25.21 -1.33
CA ASP A 22 17.48 26.66 -1.41
C ASP A 22 18.81 27.43 -1.29
N SER A 23 19.85 26.82 -0.71
CA SER A 23 21.19 27.42 -0.64
C SER A 23 22.00 27.30 -1.94
N ILE A 24 21.57 26.44 -2.87
CA ILE A 24 22.26 26.26 -4.16
C ILE A 24 21.85 27.41 -5.08
N GLN A 25 22.83 28.20 -5.52
CA GLN A 25 22.61 29.24 -6.52
C GLN A 25 22.12 28.64 -7.84
N GLU A 26 21.29 29.39 -8.56
CA GLU A 26 20.84 29.01 -9.90
C GLU A 26 22.04 28.69 -10.79
N SER A 27 21.99 27.53 -11.43
CA SER A 27 23.07 27.03 -12.27
C SER A 27 22.78 27.32 -13.73
N SER A 28 23.76 27.89 -14.45
CA SER A 28 23.71 27.99 -15.91
C SER A 28 24.00 26.65 -16.61
N ASP A 29 24.57 25.67 -15.90
CA ASP A 29 24.72 24.30 -16.39
C ASP A 29 23.37 23.59 -16.43
N ARG A 30 22.93 23.20 -17.63
CA ARG A 30 21.59 22.65 -17.88
C ARG A 30 21.30 21.37 -17.08
N PRO A 31 22.16 20.33 -17.07
CA PRO A 31 21.93 19.14 -16.25
C PRO A 31 21.77 19.46 -14.76
N THR A 32 22.56 20.39 -14.23
CA THR A 32 22.45 20.82 -12.83
C THR A 32 21.14 21.57 -12.58
N ALA A 33 20.75 22.49 -13.46
CA ALA A 33 19.49 23.23 -13.35
C ALA A 33 18.26 22.31 -13.36
N LEU A 34 18.25 21.31 -14.26
CA LEU A 34 17.15 20.33 -14.33
C LEU A 34 17.06 19.48 -13.05
N ASN A 35 18.19 19.05 -12.49
CA ASN A 35 18.19 18.29 -11.24
C ASN A 35 17.71 19.13 -10.04
N LEU A 36 18.09 20.41 -9.99
CA LEU A 36 17.61 21.33 -8.95
C LEU A 36 16.08 21.48 -9.00
N GLU A 37 15.49 21.65 -10.18
CA GLU A 37 14.04 21.75 -10.29
C GLU A 37 13.34 20.44 -9.89
N LEU A 38 13.87 19.27 -10.30
CA LEU A 38 13.34 17.98 -9.85
C LEU A 38 13.38 17.82 -8.33
N TRP A 39 14.44 18.28 -7.68
CA TRP A 39 14.54 18.23 -6.22
C TRP A 39 13.56 19.17 -5.53
N ARG A 40 13.35 20.38 -6.06
CA ARG A 40 12.31 21.30 -5.58
C ARG A 40 10.92 20.67 -5.66
N ILE A 41 10.63 19.95 -6.73
CA ILE A 41 9.36 19.22 -6.89
C ILE A 41 9.25 18.07 -5.88
N LYS A 42 10.33 17.31 -5.64
CA LYS A 42 10.35 16.26 -4.60
C LYS A 42 10.08 16.85 -3.22
N ILE A 43 10.65 18.00 -2.87
CA ILE A 43 10.34 18.69 -1.60
C ILE A 43 8.84 18.94 -1.48
N LEU A 44 8.20 19.50 -2.51
CA LEU A 44 6.76 19.76 -2.48
C LEU A 44 5.92 18.49 -2.26
N ARG A 45 6.31 17.38 -2.88
CA ARG A 45 5.71 16.06 -2.63
C ARG A 45 5.88 15.65 -1.17
N ASP A 46 7.10 15.75 -0.65
CA ASP A 46 7.45 15.26 0.69
C ASP A 46 6.80 16.12 1.80
N GLU A 47 6.44 17.36 1.50
CA GLU A 47 5.61 18.23 2.37
C GLU A 47 4.10 17.96 2.28
N GLY A 48 3.68 16.99 1.47
CA GLY A 48 2.27 16.67 1.26
C GLY A 48 1.53 17.64 0.33
N ASN A 49 2.24 18.58 -0.33
CA ASN A 49 1.64 19.47 -1.32
C ASN A 49 1.54 18.77 -2.69
N LEU A 50 0.79 17.67 -2.73
CA LEU A 50 0.74 16.74 -3.86
C LEU A 50 0.19 17.39 -5.13
N VAL A 51 -0.82 18.28 -5.00
CA VAL A 51 -1.43 18.97 -6.14
C VAL A 51 -0.42 19.90 -6.83
N LEU A 52 0.29 20.72 -6.06
CA LEU A 52 1.30 21.63 -6.61
C LEU A 52 2.50 20.87 -7.18
N ALA A 53 2.94 19.81 -6.49
CA ALA A 53 4.02 18.94 -6.96
C ALA A 53 3.67 18.31 -8.32
N ARG A 54 2.44 17.81 -8.48
CA ARG A 54 1.95 17.26 -9.74
C ARG A 54 1.91 18.31 -10.85
N GLN A 55 1.32 19.47 -10.59
CA GLN A 55 1.28 20.54 -11.58
C GLN A 55 2.69 20.93 -12.07
N LYS A 56 3.64 21.07 -11.15
CA LYS A 56 5.02 21.39 -11.50
C LYS A 56 5.72 20.27 -12.28
N ILE A 57 5.53 19.00 -11.92
CA ILE A 57 6.19 17.90 -12.64
C ILE A 57 5.60 17.72 -14.04
N GLU A 58 4.30 17.89 -14.22
CA GLU A 58 3.66 17.82 -15.54
C GLU A 58 4.14 18.94 -16.47
N ASN A 59 4.28 20.16 -15.94
CA ASN A 59 4.87 21.27 -16.69
C ASN A 59 6.33 21.02 -17.02
N PHE A 60 7.13 20.56 -16.05
CA PHE A 60 8.52 20.20 -16.26
C PHE A 60 8.69 19.16 -17.39
N ILE A 61 7.86 18.10 -17.39
CA ILE A 61 7.90 17.07 -18.44
C ILE A 61 7.59 17.62 -19.83
N LYS A 62 6.70 18.63 -19.94
CA LYS A 62 6.37 19.26 -21.23
C LYS A 62 7.51 20.10 -21.79
N GLU A 63 8.40 20.61 -20.94
CA GLU A 63 9.46 21.55 -21.32
C GLU A 63 10.82 20.87 -21.59
N ILE A 64 10.99 19.61 -21.16
CA ILE A 64 12.23 18.86 -21.36
C ILE A 64 12.27 18.13 -22.71
N ASP A 65 13.46 18.08 -23.29
CA ASP A 65 13.73 17.29 -24.49
C ASP A 65 14.20 15.90 -24.07
N VAL A 66 13.45 14.85 -24.43
CA VAL A 66 13.78 13.47 -24.01
C VAL A 66 15.12 12.97 -24.57
N VAL A 67 15.54 13.45 -25.74
CA VAL A 67 16.78 13.02 -26.40
C VAL A 67 17.99 13.66 -25.71
N ARG A 68 17.87 14.96 -25.39
CA ARG A 68 18.95 15.72 -24.74
C ARG A 68 18.99 15.51 -23.22
N ASP A 69 17.82 15.46 -22.59
CA ASP A 69 17.64 15.54 -21.14
C ASP A 69 17.06 14.24 -20.55
N TRP A 70 17.40 13.10 -21.15
CA TRP A 70 16.84 11.78 -20.85
C TRP A 70 16.78 11.46 -19.35
N TYR A 71 17.84 11.73 -18.59
CA TYR A 71 17.87 11.43 -17.15
C TYR A 71 16.82 12.22 -16.37
N ALA A 72 16.69 13.52 -16.70
CA ALA A 72 15.69 14.37 -16.08
C ALA A 72 14.28 13.93 -16.49
N PHE A 73 14.10 13.49 -17.74
CA PHE A 73 12.82 12.96 -18.23
C PHE A 73 12.38 11.71 -17.49
N PHE A 74 13.23 10.69 -17.40
CA PHE A 74 12.88 9.46 -16.69
C PHE A 74 12.66 9.72 -15.19
N SER A 75 13.52 10.55 -14.58
CA SER A 75 13.35 10.95 -13.17
C SER A 75 12.01 11.66 -12.94
N ALA A 76 11.59 12.52 -13.87
CA ALA A 76 10.32 13.22 -13.79
C ALA A 76 9.12 12.28 -13.92
N LYS A 77 9.14 11.37 -14.89
CA LYS A 77 8.12 10.33 -15.07
C LYS A 77 8.02 9.43 -13.82
N ILE A 78 9.13 9.08 -13.20
CA ILE A 78 9.15 8.30 -11.96
C ILE A 78 8.50 9.07 -10.80
N ILE A 79 8.80 10.36 -10.65
CA ILE A 79 8.19 11.22 -9.63
C ILE A 79 6.68 11.35 -9.86
N LEU A 80 6.25 11.56 -11.11
CA LEU A 80 4.84 11.64 -11.48
C LEU A 80 4.09 10.34 -11.17
N GLY A 81 4.64 9.18 -11.53
CA GLY A 81 4.02 7.89 -11.21
C GLY A 81 3.91 7.65 -9.69
N GLY A 82 4.93 8.08 -8.93
CA GLY A 82 4.88 8.05 -7.47
C GLY A 82 3.80 8.97 -6.89
N LEU A 83 3.60 10.16 -7.47
CA LEU A 83 2.54 11.10 -7.08
C LEU A 83 1.15 10.51 -7.36
N MET A 84 0.92 9.95 -8.55
CA MET A 84 -0.33 9.28 -8.91
C MET A 84 -0.63 8.13 -7.94
N ALA A 85 0.37 7.31 -7.61
CA ALA A 85 0.21 6.23 -6.63
C ALA A 85 -0.17 6.74 -5.23
N LEU A 86 0.43 7.85 -4.77
CA LEU A 86 0.06 8.50 -3.50
C LEU A 86 -1.35 9.09 -3.51
N GLN A 87 -1.83 9.51 -4.67
CA GLN A 87 -3.19 10.06 -4.87
C GLN A 87 -4.25 8.97 -5.10
N GLY A 88 -3.87 7.69 -5.15
CA GLY A 88 -4.79 6.56 -5.37
C GLY A 88 -5.09 6.28 -6.84
N GLU A 89 -4.47 7.01 -7.76
CA GLU A 89 -4.60 6.93 -9.22
C GLU A 89 -3.76 5.79 -9.81
N LYS A 90 -4.04 4.55 -9.39
CA LYS A 90 -3.17 3.39 -9.69
C LYS A 90 -3.17 3.00 -11.16
N GLU A 91 -4.33 3.07 -11.82
CA GLU A 91 -4.47 2.74 -13.24
C GLU A 91 -3.66 3.70 -14.10
N GLU A 92 -3.73 5.00 -13.81
CA GLU A 92 -2.98 6.05 -14.50
C GLU A 92 -1.48 5.94 -14.22
N ALA A 93 -1.10 5.64 -12.97
CA ALA A 93 0.29 5.36 -12.62
C ALA A 93 0.86 4.13 -13.37
N ASN A 94 0.06 3.07 -13.52
CA ASN A 94 0.45 1.88 -14.27
C ASN A 94 0.61 2.17 -15.77
N HIS A 95 -0.32 2.92 -16.37
CA HIS A 95 -0.21 3.32 -17.78
C HIS A 95 1.06 4.14 -18.01
N LEU A 96 1.34 5.12 -17.14
CA LEU A 96 2.55 5.93 -17.20
C LEU A 96 3.82 5.07 -17.07
N LEU A 97 3.82 4.11 -16.14
CA LEU A 97 4.94 3.19 -15.94
C LEU A 97 5.22 2.38 -17.22
N GLN A 98 4.18 1.80 -17.83
CA GLN A 98 4.32 1.02 -19.07
C GLN A 98 4.90 1.86 -20.21
N GLU A 99 4.33 3.04 -20.47
CA GLU A 99 4.84 3.99 -21.47
C GLU A 99 6.33 4.31 -21.21
N THR A 100 6.68 4.57 -19.95
CA THR A 100 8.04 4.94 -19.56
C THR A 100 9.03 3.77 -19.71
N MET A 101 8.59 2.54 -19.41
CA MET A 101 9.39 1.33 -19.60
C MET A 101 9.67 1.05 -21.08
N GLU A 102 8.69 1.23 -21.97
CA GLU A 102 8.88 1.06 -23.42
C GLU A 102 9.93 2.02 -23.99
N ILE A 103 9.98 3.25 -23.48
CA ILE A 103 11.00 4.24 -23.86
C ILE A 103 12.35 3.86 -23.22
N ALA A 104 12.36 3.45 -21.96
CA ALA A 104 13.58 3.07 -21.23
C ALA A 104 14.22 1.77 -21.76
N ASP A 105 13.47 0.88 -22.38
CA ASP A 105 14.00 -0.37 -22.91
C ASP A 105 14.94 -0.18 -24.10
N LYS A 106 14.76 0.93 -24.81
CA LYS A 106 15.66 1.38 -25.88
C LYS A 106 16.93 2.06 -25.34
N SER A 107 17.05 2.22 -24.02
CA SER A 107 18.13 2.93 -23.34
C SER A 107 19.14 1.99 -22.66
N PRO A 108 20.46 2.29 -22.69
CA PRO A 108 21.49 1.43 -22.11
C PRO A 108 21.60 1.49 -20.57
N PHE A 109 20.83 2.35 -19.89
CA PHE A 109 21.08 2.68 -18.48
C PHE A 109 20.32 1.78 -17.50
N LYS A 110 21.06 0.91 -16.81
CA LYS A 110 20.54 -0.01 -15.79
C LYS A 110 19.87 0.69 -14.60
N THR A 111 20.36 1.88 -14.22
CA THR A 111 19.83 2.63 -13.06
C THR A 111 18.38 3.06 -13.25
N ILE A 112 17.99 3.50 -14.46
CA ILE A 112 16.58 3.85 -14.74
C ILE A 112 15.70 2.62 -14.62
N LYS A 113 16.13 1.49 -15.19
CA LYS A 113 15.35 0.24 -15.11
C LYS A 113 15.13 -0.20 -13.66
N ALA A 114 16.15 -0.06 -12.81
CA ALA A 114 16.02 -0.33 -11.38
C ALA A 114 15.03 0.63 -10.70
N GLN A 115 15.06 1.91 -11.03
CA GLN A 115 14.12 2.89 -10.47
C GLN A 115 12.67 2.67 -10.95
N LEU A 116 12.47 2.28 -12.22
CA LEU A 116 11.15 1.93 -12.74
C LEU A 116 10.59 0.67 -12.08
N LYS A 117 11.44 -0.34 -11.84
CA LYS A 117 11.04 -1.51 -11.06
C LYS A 117 10.66 -1.15 -9.61
N ALA A 118 11.42 -0.27 -8.97
CA ALA A 118 11.06 0.21 -7.63
C ALA A 118 9.73 1.00 -7.63
N LEU A 119 9.41 1.70 -8.73
CA LEU A 119 8.12 2.36 -8.90
C LEU A 119 7.00 1.34 -9.13
N GLU A 120 7.22 0.31 -9.95
CA GLU A 120 6.30 -0.81 -10.16
C GLU A 120 5.94 -1.46 -8.82
N GLU A 121 6.95 -1.77 -8.00
CA GLU A 121 6.78 -2.30 -6.65
C GLU A 121 5.95 -1.35 -5.78
N LYS A 122 6.11 -0.03 -5.90
CA LYS A 122 5.31 0.95 -5.13
C LYS A 122 3.87 1.08 -5.61
N ILE A 123 3.61 1.01 -6.92
CA ILE A 123 2.25 1.07 -7.48
C ILE A 123 1.48 -0.20 -7.13
N THR A 124 2.16 -1.35 -7.24
CA THR A 124 1.60 -2.67 -6.95
C THR A 124 1.55 -2.98 -5.44
N ALA A 125 2.42 -2.37 -4.63
CA ALA A 125 2.39 -2.48 -3.18
C ALA A 125 1.00 -2.09 -2.69
N THR A 126 0.27 -3.11 -2.24
CA THR A 126 -0.96 -2.89 -1.50
C THR A 126 -0.52 -2.27 -0.17
N LYS A 127 -1.11 -1.14 0.22
CA LYS A 127 -0.91 -0.56 1.57
C LYS A 127 -0.89 -1.71 2.59
N PRO A 128 0.01 -1.75 3.59
CA PRO A 128 -0.10 -2.77 4.62
C PRO A 128 -1.45 -2.64 5.32
N CYS A 129 -2.16 -3.76 5.50
CA CYS A 129 -3.43 -3.75 6.23
C CYS A 129 -3.10 -3.58 7.73
N PRO A 130 -3.68 -2.60 8.43
CA PRO A 130 -3.40 -2.43 9.85
C PRO A 130 -3.78 -3.71 10.62
N PRO A 131 -3.02 -4.11 11.65
CA PRO A 131 -3.34 -5.31 12.40
C PRO A 131 -4.61 -5.11 13.22
N ILE A 132 -5.31 -6.21 13.49
CA ILE A 132 -6.37 -6.28 14.50
C ILE A 132 -5.70 -6.60 15.84
N LEU A 133 -5.78 -5.68 16.78
CA LEU A 133 -5.45 -5.94 18.18
C LEU A 133 -6.65 -6.66 18.80
N CYS A 134 -6.43 -7.81 19.40
CA CYS A 134 -7.50 -8.55 20.06
C CYS A 134 -7.17 -8.84 21.52
N GLU A 135 -8.14 -8.53 22.38
CA GLU A 135 -8.11 -8.84 23.81
C GLU A 135 -9.18 -9.90 24.10
N GLN A 136 -8.80 -10.94 24.82
CA GLN A 136 -9.73 -11.96 25.25
C GLN A 136 -10.38 -11.54 26.57
N GLY A 137 -11.69 -11.30 26.54
CA GLY A 137 -12.49 -11.06 27.74
C GLY A 137 -13.26 -12.30 28.19
N ILE A 138 -13.98 -12.18 29.31
CA ILE A 138 -14.79 -13.27 29.87
C ILE A 138 -15.98 -13.64 28.95
N GLN A 139 -16.58 -12.65 28.29
CA GLN A 139 -17.81 -12.84 27.50
C GLN A 139 -17.59 -12.85 25.99
N GLY A 140 -16.38 -12.51 25.52
CA GLY A 140 -16.08 -12.37 24.11
C GLY A 140 -14.71 -11.79 23.83
N TRP A 141 -14.44 -11.59 22.54
CA TRP A 141 -13.27 -10.90 22.04
C TRP A 141 -13.56 -9.42 21.85
N LYS A 142 -12.67 -8.56 22.35
CA LYS A 142 -12.66 -7.15 21.98
C LYS A 142 -11.63 -6.96 20.87
N LEU A 143 -12.08 -6.50 19.71
CA LEU A 143 -11.23 -6.27 18.54
C LEU A 143 -11.06 -4.77 18.35
N GLN A 144 -9.83 -4.32 18.17
CA GLN A 144 -9.50 -2.93 17.94
C GLN A 144 -8.61 -2.79 16.71
N CYS A 145 -8.94 -1.82 15.87
CA CYS A 145 -8.10 -1.38 14.77
C CYS A 145 -8.24 0.13 14.65
N ASN A 146 -7.12 0.84 14.51
CA ASN A 146 -7.09 2.30 14.49
C ASN A 146 -7.82 2.89 15.72
N GLN A 147 -8.85 3.71 15.49
CA GLN A 147 -9.67 4.35 16.53
C GLN A 147 -11.01 3.64 16.78
N LYS A 148 -11.27 2.51 16.12
CA LYS A 148 -12.53 1.78 16.23
C LYS A 148 -12.35 0.46 16.98
N SER A 149 -13.40 0.07 17.69
CA SER A 149 -13.46 -1.19 18.42
C SER A 149 -14.81 -1.85 18.26
N ILE A 150 -14.81 -3.18 18.18
CA ILE A 150 -16.01 -4.01 18.16
C ILE A 150 -15.88 -5.15 19.17
N GLU A 151 -17.00 -5.72 19.59
CA GLU A 151 -17.02 -6.88 20.49
C GLU A 151 -17.68 -8.09 19.81
N LEU A 152 -17.00 -9.24 19.84
CA LEU A 152 -17.51 -10.52 19.37
C LEU A 152 -17.80 -11.44 20.56
N LYS A 153 -19.08 -11.67 20.85
CA LYS A 153 -19.50 -12.57 21.95
C LYS A 153 -19.17 -14.03 21.62
N HIS A 154 -18.52 -14.77 22.53
CA HIS A 154 -18.04 -16.16 22.30
C HIS A 154 -19.14 -17.14 21.83
N GLN A 155 -20.38 -16.92 22.26
CA GLN A 155 -21.53 -17.77 21.87
C GLN A 155 -21.92 -17.65 20.39
N THR A 156 -21.44 -16.63 19.69
CA THR A 156 -21.85 -16.33 18.31
C THR A 156 -21.02 -17.10 17.28
N LEU A 157 -21.61 -17.42 16.13
CA LEU A 157 -20.90 -18.07 15.03
C LEU A 157 -19.72 -17.23 14.49
N PRO A 158 -19.84 -15.90 14.32
CA PRO A 158 -18.70 -15.05 13.96
C PRO A 158 -17.52 -15.16 14.92
N ALA A 159 -17.75 -15.23 16.24
CA ALA A 159 -16.67 -15.40 17.22
C ALA A 159 -15.96 -16.74 17.05
N LYS A 160 -16.72 -17.84 16.87
CA LYS A 160 -16.13 -19.17 16.62
C LYS A 160 -15.30 -19.21 15.33
N ILE A 161 -15.76 -18.53 14.29
CA ILE A 161 -15.01 -18.42 13.02
C ILE A 161 -13.76 -17.56 13.22
N PHE A 162 -13.87 -16.44 13.94
CA PHE A 162 -12.74 -15.57 14.24
C PHE A 162 -11.66 -16.31 15.05
N GLU A 163 -12.04 -17.14 16.03
CA GLU A 163 -11.12 -17.98 16.80
C GLU A 163 -10.35 -18.98 15.93
N LEU A 164 -10.96 -19.46 14.84
CA LEU A 164 -10.24 -20.26 13.85
C LEU A 164 -9.20 -19.43 13.11
N PHE A 165 -9.51 -18.16 12.78
CA PHE A 165 -8.56 -17.25 12.13
C PHE A 165 -7.39 -16.85 13.02
N ILE A 166 -7.59 -16.76 14.34
CA ILE A 166 -6.49 -16.56 15.30
C ILE A 166 -5.49 -17.73 15.22
N LYS A 167 -5.99 -18.95 15.06
CA LYS A 167 -5.16 -20.17 15.04
C LYS A 167 -4.55 -20.46 13.67
N GLN A 168 -5.22 -20.04 12.61
CA GLN A 168 -4.86 -20.35 11.23
C GLN A 168 -5.19 -19.15 10.35
N GLU A 169 -4.19 -18.60 9.65
CA GLU A 169 -4.38 -17.46 8.75
C GLU A 169 -5.40 -17.74 7.63
N ARG A 170 -5.50 -19.01 7.23
CA ARG A 170 -6.42 -19.51 6.21
C ARG A 170 -7.21 -20.71 6.72
N ILE A 171 -8.51 -20.74 6.39
CA ILE A 171 -9.43 -21.79 6.79
C ILE A 171 -10.17 -22.33 5.55
N GLU A 172 -10.08 -23.64 5.33
CA GLU A 172 -10.85 -24.32 4.30
C GLU A 172 -12.33 -24.49 4.69
N LYS A 173 -13.22 -24.57 3.69
CA LYS A 173 -14.66 -24.84 3.92
C LYS A 173 -14.91 -26.15 4.67
N SER A 174 -14.11 -27.18 4.39
CA SER A 174 -14.12 -28.47 5.08
C SER A 174 -13.86 -28.32 6.59
N CYS A 175 -12.91 -27.47 6.96
CA CYS A 175 -12.57 -27.16 8.35
C CYS A 175 -13.72 -26.40 9.03
N LEU A 176 -14.32 -25.42 8.34
CA LEU A 176 -15.50 -24.68 8.85
C LEU A 176 -16.68 -25.63 9.11
N ALA A 177 -17.04 -26.49 8.14
CA ALA A 177 -18.09 -27.49 8.30
C ALA A 177 -17.88 -28.37 9.54
N LYS A 178 -16.64 -28.85 9.73
CA LYS A 178 -16.29 -29.75 10.84
C LYS A 178 -16.23 -29.05 12.20
N LYS A 179 -15.60 -27.88 12.27
CA LYS A 179 -15.32 -27.18 13.55
C LYS A 179 -16.45 -26.28 14.01
N VAL A 180 -17.18 -25.67 13.09
CA VAL A 180 -18.25 -24.70 13.40
C VAL A 180 -19.63 -25.37 13.33
N PHE A 181 -19.85 -26.22 12.33
CA PHE A 181 -21.16 -26.84 12.09
C PHE A 181 -21.23 -28.32 12.50
N HIS A 182 -20.14 -28.88 13.02
CA HIS A 182 -20.04 -30.26 13.53
C HIS A 182 -20.51 -31.35 12.57
N LYS A 183 -20.17 -31.21 11.29
CA LYS A 183 -20.55 -32.16 10.24
C LYS A 183 -19.49 -32.34 9.15
N ASN A 184 -19.69 -33.34 8.30
CA ASN A 184 -18.91 -33.49 7.08
C ASN A 184 -19.35 -32.44 6.06
N TYR A 185 -18.39 -31.96 5.28
CA TYR A 185 -18.62 -30.91 4.29
C TYR A 185 -19.27 -31.48 3.02
N GLU A 186 -20.41 -30.89 2.64
CA GLU A 186 -21.15 -31.20 1.43
C GLU A 186 -21.34 -29.92 0.60
N PRO A 187 -20.62 -29.74 -0.52
CA PRO A 187 -20.60 -28.48 -1.28
C PRO A 187 -22.00 -27.94 -1.61
N ASP A 188 -22.90 -28.79 -2.11
CA ASP A 188 -24.25 -28.40 -2.55
C ASP A 188 -25.12 -27.86 -1.40
N ASN A 189 -24.88 -28.32 -0.17
CA ASN A 189 -25.68 -27.99 1.01
C ASN A 189 -25.05 -26.89 1.88
N ASP A 190 -23.73 -26.71 1.79
CA ASP A 190 -22.95 -25.98 2.79
C ASP A 190 -22.38 -24.68 2.29
N ASP A 191 -22.09 -24.55 1.00
CA ASP A 191 -21.41 -23.40 0.43
C ASP A 191 -22.12 -22.09 0.75
N ASN A 192 -23.43 -22.03 0.53
CA ASN A 192 -24.23 -20.85 0.81
C ASN A 192 -24.25 -20.51 2.31
N LYS A 193 -24.33 -21.52 3.18
CA LYS A 193 -24.36 -21.33 4.64
C LYS A 193 -23.02 -20.84 5.16
N ILE A 194 -21.93 -21.46 4.72
CA ILE A 194 -20.56 -21.07 5.06
C ILE A 194 -20.31 -19.64 4.57
N HIS A 195 -20.63 -19.35 3.31
CA HIS A 195 -20.46 -18.03 2.73
C HIS A 195 -21.24 -16.97 3.53
N TYR A 196 -22.49 -17.24 3.91
CA TYR A 196 -23.29 -16.34 4.71
C TYR A 196 -22.67 -16.04 6.09
N GLN A 197 -22.14 -17.06 6.78
CA GLN A 197 -21.51 -16.85 8.09
C GLN A 197 -20.17 -16.09 7.98
N ILE A 198 -19.38 -16.38 6.94
CA ILE A 198 -18.16 -15.61 6.65
C ILE A 198 -18.51 -14.16 6.32
N HIS A 199 -19.55 -13.94 5.52
CA HIS A 199 -20.02 -12.59 5.19
C HIS A 199 -20.50 -11.84 6.43
N SER A 200 -21.13 -12.52 7.39
CA SER A 200 -21.54 -11.92 8.66
C SER A 200 -20.34 -11.46 9.48
N LEU A 201 -19.28 -12.27 9.59
CA LEU A 201 -18.02 -11.84 10.22
C LEU A 201 -17.35 -10.71 9.45
N ARG A 202 -17.34 -10.78 8.11
CA ARG A 202 -16.78 -9.73 7.24
C ARG A 202 -17.43 -8.38 7.52
N LYS A 203 -18.77 -8.31 7.62
CA LYS A 203 -19.47 -7.05 7.95
C LYS A 203 -19.04 -6.48 9.29
N LEU A 204 -18.95 -7.33 10.33
CA LEU A 204 -18.48 -6.88 11.64
C LEU A 204 -17.06 -6.33 11.57
N LEU A 205 -16.16 -7.00 10.85
CA LEU A 205 -14.79 -6.53 10.68
C LEU A 205 -14.71 -5.23 9.85
N GLN A 206 -15.61 -5.01 8.90
CA GLN A 206 -15.67 -3.75 8.15
C GLN A 206 -15.98 -2.55 9.05
N ASP A 207 -16.67 -2.75 10.19
CA ASP A 207 -16.90 -1.69 11.17
C ASP A 207 -15.60 -1.20 11.86
N LEU A 208 -14.48 -1.93 11.70
CA LEU A 208 -13.15 -1.52 12.16
C LEU A 208 -12.41 -0.57 11.19
N ASP A 209 -13.09 -0.08 10.15
CA ASP A 209 -12.55 0.93 9.22
C ASP A 209 -11.38 0.45 8.34
N PHE A 210 -11.46 -0.77 7.82
CA PHE A 210 -10.48 -1.23 6.85
C PHE A 210 -10.73 -0.59 5.47
N ASP A 211 -9.66 -0.06 4.87
CA ASP A 211 -9.65 0.44 3.47
C ASP A 211 -9.91 -0.66 2.41
N ARG A 212 -10.11 -1.92 2.80
CA ARG A 212 -10.30 -3.08 1.90
C ARG A 212 -11.11 -4.19 2.56
N ASP A 213 -11.52 -5.20 1.77
CA ASP A 213 -12.18 -6.39 2.30
C ASP A 213 -11.27 -7.13 3.31
N PRO A 214 -11.71 -7.32 4.57
CA PRO A 214 -10.90 -7.98 5.59
C PRO A 214 -10.78 -9.49 5.37
N ILE A 215 -11.63 -10.13 4.56
CA ILE A 215 -11.62 -11.59 4.32
C ILE A 215 -11.68 -11.89 2.83
N CYS A 216 -10.63 -12.49 2.28
CA CYS A 216 -10.57 -12.92 0.88
C CYS A 216 -10.92 -14.41 0.74
N PHE A 217 -11.45 -14.79 -0.43
CA PHE A 217 -11.59 -16.19 -0.82
C PHE A 217 -10.44 -16.56 -1.77
N GLU A 218 -9.64 -17.53 -1.37
CA GLU A 218 -8.44 -17.97 -2.11
C GLU A 218 -8.35 -19.50 -2.08
N GLU A 219 -8.19 -20.11 -3.25
CA GLU A 219 -7.90 -21.54 -3.41
C GLU A 219 -8.85 -22.46 -2.58
N GLY A 220 -10.16 -22.21 -2.65
CA GLY A 220 -11.16 -23.04 -1.98
C GLY A 220 -11.38 -22.76 -0.48
N GLY A 221 -10.68 -21.79 0.09
CA GLY A 221 -10.81 -21.39 1.50
C GLY A 221 -10.92 -19.87 1.68
N TYR A 222 -10.99 -19.46 2.95
CA TYR A 222 -11.05 -18.06 3.34
C TYR A 222 -9.77 -17.67 4.08
N ARG A 223 -9.24 -16.50 3.78
CA ARG A 223 -8.06 -15.93 4.43
C ARG A 223 -8.40 -14.59 5.05
N LEU A 224 -7.99 -14.38 6.30
CA LEU A 224 -8.08 -13.08 6.95
C LEU A 224 -6.91 -12.22 6.49
N VAL A 225 -7.20 -11.03 5.95
CA VAL A 225 -6.19 -10.13 5.37
C VAL A 225 -5.44 -9.33 6.44
N PRO A 226 -6.10 -8.75 7.46
CA PRO A 226 -5.40 -8.15 8.59
C PRO A 226 -4.63 -9.21 9.39
N LYS A 227 -3.41 -8.88 9.82
CA LYS A 227 -2.71 -9.68 10.83
C LYS A 227 -3.43 -9.54 12.17
N ILE A 228 -3.54 -10.63 12.92
CA ILE A 228 -4.07 -10.59 14.29
C ILE A 228 -2.90 -10.49 15.27
N THR A 229 -3.03 -9.61 16.26
CA THR A 229 -2.12 -9.53 17.41
C THR A 229 -2.95 -9.73 18.67
N VAL A 230 -2.77 -10.88 19.31
CA VAL A 230 -3.40 -11.18 20.59
C VAL A 230 -2.61 -10.46 21.68
N LEU A 231 -3.27 -9.57 22.41
CA LEU A 231 -2.71 -8.94 23.59
C LEU A 231 -2.93 -9.89 24.77
N GLU A 232 -1.84 -10.34 25.40
CA GLU A 232 -1.93 -11.12 26.63
C GLU A 232 -2.49 -10.22 27.73
N GLY A 233 -3.76 -10.46 28.11
CA GLY A 233 -4.33 -9.88 29.31
C GLY A 233 -3.78 -10.62 30.53
N GLU A 234 -3.27 -9.87 31.52
CA GLU A 234 -3.10 -10.40 32.87
C GLU A 234 -4.45 -10.95 33.36
N VAL A 235 -4.51 -12.27 33.55
CA VAL A 235 -5.66 -12.97 34.16
C VAL A 235 -5.71 -12.68 35.64
#